data_AF-A0AA86QS73-F1
#
_entry.id   AF-A0AA86QS73-F1
#
_cell.length_a   1.000
_cell.length_b   1.000
_cell.length_c   1.000
_cell.angle_alpha   90.00
_cell.angle_beta   90.00
_cell.angle_gamma   90.00
#
_symmetry.space_group_name_H-M   'P 1'
#
loop_
_entity.id
_entity.type
_entity.pdbx_description
1 polymer ?
#
loop_
_entity_poly.entity_id
_entity_poly.type
_entity_poly.pdbx_seq_one_letter_code
_entity_poly.pdbx_strand_id
1 'polypeptide(L)'
;MSSSDLGPTIEAAVVLPLPPQFTKQKRTLKQKICKFTLLLVSVLTLFALVFLASVSFSNYNQCDRTCKLKFCSSADCFLSKMASKRSVRKCTCSNGAVLNRKLERVNTTAIDAALVEYCVCNSVECATVQTNSAPNVFLHKGPCGHCSNPADFQIYKETALTLTKSSTKAAVASIFSKQKAINQMTKIGLSDKCSECWVGNMQNTLVHCFWTCAFGSRASCENGHLSKCLQCDEDYSGKYFRDCAGMTRRRAGITSDICRQNGEIVDK
;
A
#
# COMPACT_ATOMS: atom_id res chain seq x y z
N MET A 1 -107.67 -13.40 32.02
CA MET A 1 -106.63 -12.53 32.60
C MET A 1 -105.36 -13.35 32.73
N SER A 2 -104.21 -12.75 32.41
CA SER A 2 -102.85 -13.31 32.38
C SER A 2 -102.56 -14.34 31.28
N SER A 3 -101.40 -14.39 30.64
CA SER A 3 -100.18 -13.55 30.58
C SER A 3 -99.32 -14.22 29.48
N SER A 4 -99.02 -13.53 28.37
CA SER A 4 -97.67 -13.08 27.99
C SER A 4 -96.53 -14.09 28.18
N ASP A 5 -95.95 -14.58 27.07
CA ASP A 5 -94.49 -14.73 26.91
C ASP A 5 -94.09 -14.96 25.44
N LEU A 6 -93.42 -13.96 24.86
CA LEU A 6 -92.74 -13.99 23.55
C LEU A 6 -91.27 -13.65 23.82
N GLY A 7 -90.44 -14.67 23.97
CA GLY A 7 -88.99 -14.54 24.05
C GLY A 7 -88.37 -14.36 22.64
N PRO A 8 -87.29 -13.57 22.49
CA PRO A 8 -86.65 -13.37 21.19
C PRO A 8 -85.71 -14.54 20.86
N THR A 9 -85.83 -15.05 19.64
CA THR A 9 -84.90 -16.03 19.06
C THR A 9 -83.55 -15.37 18.78
N ILE A 10 -82.51 -15.82 19.48
CA ILE A 10 -81.12 -15.47 19.22
C ILE A 10 -80.64 -16.29 18.01
N GLU A 11 -80.40 -15.63 16.88
CA GLU A 11 -79.71 -16.23 15.73
C GLU A 11 -78.24 -16.47 16.08
N ALA A 12 -77.87 -17.75 16.20
CA ALA A 12 -76.47 -18.16 16.34
C ALA A 12 -75.76 -18.01 14.99
N ALA A 13 -74.90 -17.00 14.86
CA ALA A 13 -74.01 -16.85 13.73
C ALA A 13 -73.01 -18.02 13.67
N VAL A 14 -73.14 -18.86 12.64
CA VAL A 14 -72.22 -19.96 12.34
C VAL A 14 -70.88 -19.37 11.89
N VAL A 15 -69.89 -19.34 12.78
CA VAL A 15 -68.51 -18.96 12.47
C VAL A 15 -67.85 -20.11 11.70
N LEU A 16 -67.82 -20.01 10.37
CA LEU A 16 -67.08 -20.93 9.52
C LEU A 16 -65.57 -20.79 9.76
N PRO A 17 -64.83 -21.88 10.06
CA PRO A 17 -63.39 -21.82 10.25
C PRO A 17 -62.70 -21.46 8.93
N LEU A 18 -61.94 -20.36 8.94
CA LEU A 18 -61.15 -19.93 7.78
C LEU A 18 -60.11 -21.01 7.42
N PRO A 19 -59.90 -21.29 6.12
CA PRO A 19 -59.01 -22.36 5.68
C PRO A 19 -57.53 -22.07 6.03
N PRO A 20 -56.76 -23.08 6.50
CA PRO A 20 -55.39 -22.91 7.01
C PRO A 20 -54.33 -22.52 5.96
N GLN A 21 -54.70 -22.40 4.69
CA GLN A 21 -53.80 -22.20 3.54
C GLN A 21 -53.16 -20.79 3.50
N PHE A 22 -53.80 -19.77 4.07
CA PHE A 22 -53.31 -18.37 3.97
C PHE A 22 -52.06 -18.07 4.82
N THR A 23 -51.77 -18.87 5.84
CA THR A 23 -50.66 -18.59 6.77
C THR A 23 -49.29 -19.00 6.24
N LYS A 24 -49.23 -20.04 5.38
CA LYS A 24 -47.98 -20.59 4.84
C LYS A 24 -47.36 -19.68 3.76
N GLN A 25 -48.20 -19.05 2.93
CA GLN A 25 -47.75 -18.14 1.86
C GLN A 25 -47.19 -16.81 2.41
N LYS A 26 -47.74 -16.28 3.51
CA LYS A 26 -47.19 -15.07 4.16
C LYS A 26 -45.80 -15.31 4.77
N ARG A 27 -45.55 -16.54 5.28
CA ARG A 27 -44.24 -16.90 5.83
C ARG A 27 -43.14 -16.95 4.76
N THR A 28 -43.44 -17.45 3.56
CA THR A 28 -42.46 -17.53 2.46
C THR A 28 -42.12 -16.15 1.88
N LEU A 29 -43.08 -15.23 1.78
CA LEU A 29 -42.83 -13.86 1.33
C LEU A 29 -41.95 -13.08 2.33
N LYS A 30 -42.28 -13.15 3.63
CA LYS A 30 -41.50 -12.47 4.69
C LYS A 30 -40.05 -12.97 4.72
N GLN A 31 -39.84 -14.27 4.53
CA GLN A 31 -38.50 -14.87 4.46
C GLN A 31 -37.73 -14.42 3.22
N LYS A 32 -38.37 -14.33 2.04
CA LYS A 32 -37.75 -13.82 0.82
C LYS A 32 -37.36 -12.34 0.95
N ILE A 33 -38.23 -11.50 1.52
CA ILE A 33 -37.95 -10.09 1.78
C ILE A 33 -36.75 -9.95 2.73
N CYS A 34 -36.75 -10.69 3.85
CA CYS A 34 -35.64 -10.65 4.82
C CYS A 34 -34.30 -11.04 4.18
N LYS A 35 -34.27 -12.11 3.37
CA LYS A 35 -33.06 -12.53 2.64
C LYS A 35 -32.59 -11.47 1.62
N PHE A 36 -33.53 -10.87 0.88
CA PHE A 36 -33.20 -9.82 -0.08
C PHE A 36 -32.66 -8.56 0.60
N THR A 37 -33.30 -8.12 1.70
CA THR A 37 -32.82 -6.97 2.48
C THR A 37 -31.44 -7.23 3.07
N LEU A 38 -31.17 -8.43 3.62
CA LEU A 38 -29.85 -8.78 4.14
C LEU A 38 -28.78 -8.76 3.05
N LEU A 39 -29.07 -9.33 1.87
CA LEU A 39 -28.16 -9.31 0.73
C LEU A 39 -27.87 -7.87 0.28
N LEU A 40 -28.91 -7.04 0.15
CA LEU A 40 -28.78 -5.64 -0.25
C LEU A 40 -27.93 -4.84 0.74
N VAL A 41 -28.16 -5.00 2.05
CA VAL A 41 -27.37 -4.34 3.10
C VAL A 41 -25.90 -4.78 3.03
N SER A 42 -25.62 -6.08 2.84
CA SER A 42 -24.26 -6.58 2.70
C SER A 42 -23.55 -6.01 1.47
N VAL A 43 -24.25 -5.93 0.33
CA VAL A 43 -23.71 -5.34 -0.90
C VAL A 43 -23.44 -3.84 -0.72
N LEU A 44 -24.38 -3.08 -0.17
CA LEU A 44 -24.20 -1.64 0.09
C LEU A 44 -23.06 -1.37 1.08
N THR A 45 -22.93 -2.20 2.11
CA THR A 45 -21.84 -2.11 3.09
C THR A 45 -20.49 -2.35 2.40
N LEU A 46 -20.40 -3.37 1.54
CA LEU A 46 -19.20 -3.64 0.76
C LEU A 46 -18.85 -2.45 -0.16
N PHE A 47 -19.83 -1.89 -0.86
CA PHE A 47 -19.62 -0.69 -1.69
C PHE A 47 -19.12 0.50 -0.89
N ALA A 48 -19.71 0.77 0.28
CA ALA A 48 -19.26 1.84 1.16
C ALA A 48 -17.82 1.64 1.63
N LEU A 49 -17.47 0.41 2.03
CA LEU A 49 -16.09 0.06 2.43
C LEU A 49 -15.10 0.23 1.26
N VAL A 50 -15.46 -0.22 0.06
CA VAL A 50 -14.63 -0.06 -1.14
C VAL A 50 -14.48 1.42 -1.49
N PHE A 51 -15.54 2.22 -1.39
CA PHE A 51 -15.49 3.66 -1.64
C PHE A 51 -14.59 4.38 -0.62
N LEU A 52 -14.77 4.12 0.68
CA LEU A 52 -13.95 4.69 1.74
C LEU A 52 -12.47 4.29 1.61
N ALA A 53 -12.21 3.02 1.26
CA ALA A 53 -10.87 2.56 0.96
C ALA A 53 -10.30 3.32 -0.25
N SER A 54 -11.05 3.45 -1.34
CA SER A 54 -10.63 4.16 -2.55
C SER A 54 -10.29 5.64 -2.29
N VAL A 55 -11.11 6.33 -1.48
CA VAL A 55 -10.85 7.71 -1.05
C VAL A 55 -9.58 7.76 -0.20
N SER A 56 -9.38 6.81 0.71
CA SER A 56 -8.17 6.71 1.55
C SER A 56 -6.92 6.47 0.69
N PHE A 57 -6.96 5.56 -0.28
CA PHE A 57 -5.88 5.32 -1.24
C PHE A 57 -5.56 6.57 -2.06
N SER A 58 -6.57 7.34 -2.45
CA SER A 58 -6.35 8.60 -3.15
C SER A 58 -5.55 9.59 -2.28
N ASN A 59 -5.69 9.53 -0.95
CA ASN A 59 -5.07 10.48 -0.02
C ASN A 59 -3.67 10.08 0.47
N TYR A 60 -3.03 9.05 -0.10
CA TYR A 60 -1.65 8.67 0.25
C TYR A 60 -0.59 9.66 -0.23
N ASN A 61 -0.71 10.94 0.14
CA ASN A 61 0.32 11.97 -0.03
C ASN A 61 0.91 12.02 -1.45
N GLN A 62 0.12 11.70 -2.48
CA GLN A 62 0.62 11.61 -3.86
C GLN A 62 1.24 12.93 -4.30
N CYS A 63 0.58 14.06 -3.99
CA CYS A 63 1.10 15.39 -4.29
C CYS A 63 2.42 15.69 -3.60
N ASP A 64 2.53 15.35 -2.31
CA ASP A 64 3.77 15.51 -1.55
C ASP A 64 4.91 14.70 -2.19
N ARG A 65 4.67 13.43 -2.59
CA ARG A 65 5.67 12.62 -3.29
C ARG A 65 6.08 13.19 -4.65
N THR A 66 5.11 13.59 -5.48
CA THR A 66 5.42 14.19 -6.79
C THR A 66 6.24 15.46 -6.64
N CYS A 67 5.87 16.33 -5.69
CA CYS A 67 6.61 17.55 -5.43
C CYS A 67 8.04 17.23 -4.93
N LYS A 68 8.18 16.28 -3.99
CA LYS A 68 9.49 15.84 -3.48
C LYS A 68 10.38 15.28 -4.59
N LEU A 69 9.86 14.41 -5.44
CA LEU A 69 10.62 13.85 -6.57
C LEU A 69 11.15 14.91 -7.54
N LYS A 70 10.48 16.08 -7.62
CA LYS A 70 10.88 17.17 -8.50
C LYS A 70 11.81 18.19 -7.83
N PHE A 71 11.62 18.43 -6.52
CA PHE A 71 12.23 19.57 -5.82
C PHE A 71 13.13 19.20 -4.64
N CYS A 72 13.13 17.94 -4.19
CA CYS A 72 14.07 17.48 -3.17
C CYS A 72 15.39 17.07 -3.81
N SER A 73 16.49 17.56 -3.22
CA SER A 73 17.86 17.17 -3.54
C SER A 73 18.55 16.38 -2.42
N SER A 74 17.92 16.24 -1.25
CA SER A 74 18.46 15.52 -0.10
C SER A 74 17.45 14.54 0.48
N ALA A 75 17.95 13.48 1.12
CA ALA A 75 17.11 12.46 1.74
C ALA A 75 16.19 13.03 2.84
N ASP A 76 16.66 13.97 3.67
CA ASP A 76 15.81 14.60 4.72
C ASP A 76 14.60 15.33 4.12
N CYS A 77 14.76 15.95 2.94
CA CYS A 77 13.65 16.58 2.24
C CYS A 77 12.53 15.59 1.92
N PHE A 78 12.86 14.32 1.60
CA PHE A 78 11.88 13.28 1.31
C PHE A 78 11.04 12.86 2.53
N LEU A 79 11.52 13.06 3.75
CA LEU A 79 10.76 12.79 4.97
C LEU A 79 10.02 14.02 5.51
N SER A 80 10.42 15.22 5.12
CA SER A 80 9.74 16.47 5.50
C SER A 80 8.31 16.54 4.98
N LYS A 81 7.44 17.36 5.59
CA LYS A 81 6.13 17.67 4.99
C LYS A 81 6.31 18.72 3.89
N MET A 82 5.91 18.41 2.67
CA MET A 82 5.84 19.39 1.59
C MET A 82 4.41 19.89 1.45
N ALA A 83 4.20 21.17 1.72
CA ALA A 83 2.90 21.80 1.53
C ALA A 83 2.50 21.66 0.06
N SER A 84 1.39 20.97 -0.20
CA SER A 84 0.84 20.84 -1.54
C SER A 84 -0.67 21.02 -1.51
N LYS A 85 -1.19 21.81 -2.46
CA LYS A 85 -2.63 21.89 -2.71
C LYS A 85 -3.00 20.80 -3.72
N ARG A 86 -4.03 20.03 -3.40
CA ARG A 86 -4.51 18.94 -4.24
C ARG A 86 -5.65 19.38 -5.14
N SER A 87 -5.59 18.97 -6.41
CA SER A 87 -6.70 18.90 -7.34
C SER A 87 -6.90 17.44 -7.77
N VAL A 88 -7.98 17.15 -8.52
CA VAL A 88 -8.31 15.79 -8.97
C VAL A 88 -7.14 15.15 -9.72
N ARG A 89 -6.49 15.91 -10.62
CA ARG A 89 -5.40 15.41 -11.49
C ARG A 89 -4.05 16.11 -11.29
N LYS A 90 -4.03 17.23 -10.55
CA LYS A 90 -2.86 18.10 -10.41
C LYS A 90 -2.51 18.35 -8.96
N CYS A 91 -1.26 18.68 -8.73
CA CYS A 91 -0.70 19.05 -7.43
C CYS A 91 0.01 20.38 -7.58
N THR A 92 -0.33 21.35 -6.72
CA THR A 92 0.41 22.61 -6.62
C THR A 92 1.39 22.50 -5.46
N CYS A 93 2.68 22.54 -5.74
CA CYS A 93 3.74 22.42 -4.75
C CYS A 93 3.95 23.76 -4.00
N SER A 94 4.76 23.75 -2.93
CA SER A 94 5.01 24.93 -2.09
C SER A 94 5.62 26.12 -2.86
N ASN A 95 6.35 25.85 -3.93
CA ASN A 95 6.91 26.87 -4.83
C ASN A 95 5.94 27.34 -5.93
N GLY A 96 4.67 26.93 -5.89
CA GLY A 96 3.66 27.27 -6.88
C GLY A 96 3.65 26.39 -8.14
N ALA A 97 4.62 25.49 -8.32
CA ALA A 97 4.66 24.62 -9.49
C ALA A 97 3.46 23.66 -9.54
N VAL A 98 2.89 23.47 -10.73
CA VAL A 98 1.73 22.59 -10.95
C VAL A 98 2.17 21.32 -11.67
N LEU A 99 2.13 20.18 -10.97
CA LEU A 99 2.57 18.88 -11.48
C LEU A 99 1.40 17.91 -11.65
N ASN A 100 1.60 16.88 -12.46
CA ASN A 100 0.68 15.74 -12.53
C ASN A 100 0.67 15.01 -11.20
N ARG A 101 -0.52 14.74 -10.66
CA ARG A 101 -0.65 14.01 -9.38
C ARG A 101 -0.14 12.59 -9.44
N LYS A 102 -0.31 11.92 -10.59
CA LYS A 102 0.16 10.56 -10.79
C LYS A 102 1.61 10.61 -11.27
N LEU A 103 2.45 9.79 -10.64
CA LEU A 103 3.83 9.57 -11.09
C LEU A 103 3.84 8.84 -12.43
N GLU A 104 4.82 9.20 -13.26
CA GLU A 104 5.12 8.50 -14.49
C GLU A 104 5.99 7.27 -14.20
N ARG A 105 5.94 6.28 -15.09
CA ARG A 105 6.79 5.08 -14.99
C ARG A 105 8.24 5.47 -15.26
N VAL A 106 9.15 4.88 -14.50
CA VAL A 106 10.58 5.15 -14.59
C VAL A 106 11.34 3.84 -14.73
N ASN A 107 12.26 3.77 -15.69
CA ASN A 107 13.20 2.66 -15.78
C ASN A 107 14.32 2.85 -14.73
N THR A 108 14.11 2.29 -13.55
CA THR A 108 15.03 2.42 -12.43
C THR A 108 16.33 1.63 -12.65
N THR A 109 16.34 0.61 -13.51
CA THR A 109 17.57 -0.08 -13.92
C THR A 109 18.46 0.83 -14.77
N ALA A 110 17.88 1.56 -15.73
CA ALA A 110 18.63 2.55 -16.50
C ALA A 110 19.22 3.67 -15.61
N ILE A 111 18.46 4.13 -14.61
CA ILE A 111 18.97 5.10 -13.63
C ILE A 111 20.18 4.54 -12.88
N ASP A 112 20.07 3.35 -12.29
CA ASP A 112 21.20 2.78 -11.53
C ASP A 112 22.40 2.46 -12.42
N ALA A 113 22.19 2.09 -13.68
CA ALA A 113 23.28 1.87 -14.64
C ALA A 113 24.05 3.17 -14.91
N ALA A 114 23.34 4.30 -15.03
CA ALA A 114 23.92 5.61 -15.29
C ALA A 114 24.57 6.29 -14.06
N LEU A 115 24.34 5.77 -12.84
CA LEU A 115 24.96 6.34 -11.65
C LEU A 115 26.47 6.10 -11.63
N VAL A 116 27.21 7.18 -11.39
CA VAL A 116 28.66 7.21 -11.17
C VAL A 116 29.03 7.56 -9.72
N GLU A 117 28.03 7.97 -8.94
CA GLU A 117 28.17 8.31 -7.52
C GLU A 117 28.13 7.08 -6.62
N TYR A 118 28.73 7.21 -5.45
CA TYR A 118 28.74 6.22 -4.39
C TYR A 118 28.54 6.89 -3.04
N CYS A 119 27.93 6.19 -2.10
CA CYS A 119 27.87 6.60 -0.71
C CYS A 119 28.96 5.85 0.06
N VAL A 120 29.87 6.62 0.67
CA VAL A 120 30.91 6.11 1.57
C VAL A 120 30.51 6.47 2.99
N CYS A 121 30.48 5.48 3.88
CA CYS A 121 30.24 5.71 5.30
C CYS A 121 31.38 5.17 6.14
N ASN A 122 31.83 6.00 7.08
CA ASN A 122 32.56 5.54 8.25
C ASN A 122 31.56 5.12 9.34
N SER A 123 32.02 4.87 10.57
CA SER A 123 31.15 4.45 11.67
C SER A 123 30.12 5.48 12.13
N VAL A 124 30.26 6.76 11.73
CA VAL A 124 29.44 7.88 12.25
C VAL A 124 28.82 8.72 11.13
N GLU A 125 29.51 8.90 10.01
CA GLU A 125 29.19 9.84 8.94
C GLU A 125 29.24 9.17 7.57
N CYS A 126 28.36 9.64 6.69
CA CYS A 126 28.24 9.20 5.30
C CYS A 126 28.36 10.39 4.36
N ALA A 127 29.05 10.20 3.23
CA ALA A 127 29.19 11.21 2.20
C ALA A 127 29.02 10.59 0.80
N THR A 128 28.35 11.32 -0.09
CA THR A 128 28.28 10.98 -1.51
C THR A 128 29.56 11.43 -2.21
N VAL A 129 30.20 10.53 -2.95
CA VAL A 129 31.48 10.74 -3.65
C VAL A 129 31.43 10.18 -5.07
N GLN A 130 32.37 10.58 -5.91
CA GLN A 130 32.52 10.09 -7.30
C GLN A 130 33.61 9.01 -7.42
N THR A 131 33.88 8.26 -6.34
CA THR A 131 34.85 7.15 -6.33
C THR A 131 34.17 5.84 -5.98
N ASN A 132 34.52 4.78 -6.69
CA ASN A 132 34.04 3.41 -6.48
C ASN A 132 34.91 2.59 -5.53
N SER A 133 35.91 3.22 -4.91
CA SER A 133 36.85 2.55 -4.02
C SER A 133 37.10 3.40 -2.78
N ALA A 134 36.98 2.73 -1.63
CA ALA A 134 37.34 3.29 -0.35
C ALA A 134 37.74 2.13 0.59
N PRO A 135 39.02 2.01 0.99
CA PRO A 135 39.49 0.89 1.78
C PRO A 135 38.91 0.93 3.21
N ASN A 136 38.47 -0.23 3.69
CA ASN A 136 37.98 -0.46 5.06
C ASN A 136 36.77 0.38 5.50
N VAL A 137 35.97 0.89 4.55
CA VAL A 137 34.74 1.64 4.85
C VAL A 137 33.55 1.03 4.12
N PHE A 138 32.36 1.29 4.66
CA PHE A 138 31.13 0.83 4.03
C PHE A 138 30.86 1.65 2.76
N LEU A 139 30.60 0.96 1.64
CA LEU A 139 30.38 1.58 0.34
C LEU A 139 29.16 0.94 -0.35
N HIS A 140 28.29 1.77 -0.92
CA HIS A 140 27.27 1.31 -1.88
C HIS A 140 27.14 2.30 -3.05
N LYS A 141 26.64 1.82 -4.20
CA LYS A 141 26.41 2.66 -5.37
C LYS A 141 25.27 3.65 -5.14
N GLY A 142 25.35 4.84 -5.71
CA GLY A 142 24.37 5.91 -5.62
C GLY A 142 24.54 6.83 -4.40
N PRO A 143 23.77 7.94 -4.34
CA PRO A 143 23.89 8.92 -3.28
C PRO A 143 23.48 8.35 -1.90
N CYS A 144 24.01 8.95 -0.85
CA CYS A 144 23.62 8.63 0.52
C CYS A 144 22.16 9.00 0.80
N GLY A 145 21.49 8.18 1.61
CA GLY A 145 20.15 8.43 2.11
C GLY A 145 19.90 7.78 3.46
N HIS A 146 18.65 7.68 3.86
CA HIS A 146 18.30 7.28 5.23
C HIS A 146 18.64 5.83 5.57
N CYS A 147 18.79 4.97 4.57
CA CYS A 147 19.18 3.58 4.76
C CYS A 147 20.68 3.37 4.56
N SER A 148 21.49 4.41 4.32
CA SER A 148 22.91 4.25 3.96
C SER A 148 23.84 3.96 5.13
N ASN A 149 23.36 3.91 6.37
CA ASN A 149 24.22 3.65 7.52
C ASN A 149 24.62 2.15 7.62
N PRO A 150 25.76 1.82 8.25
CA PRO A 150 26.23 0.44 8.38
C PRO A 150 25.26 -0.50 9.11
N ALA A 151 24.45 0.01 10.06
CA ALA A 151 23.49 -0.82 10.80
C ALA A 151 22.37 -1.32 9.87
N ASP A 152 21.74 -0.43 9.11
CA ASP A 152 20.72 -0.79 8.11
C ASP A 152 21.27 -1.72 7.03
N PHE A 153 22.55 -1.57 6.65
CA PHE A 153 23.22 -2.50 5.76
C PHE A 153 23.30 -3.92 6.31
N GLN A 154 23.64 -4.09 7.60
CA GLN A 154 23.66 -5.41 8.21
C GLN A 154 22.26 -6.02 8.21
N ILE A 155 21.22 -5.25 8.53
CA ILE A 155 19.84 -5.74 8.46
C ILE A 155 19.49 -6.19 7.04
N TYR A 156 19.88 -5.46 6.00
CA TYR A 156 19.68 -5.91 4.61
C TYR A 156 20.40 -7.22 4.28
N LYS A 157 21.60 -7.46 4.84
CA LYS A 157 22.31 -8.73 4.67
C LYS A 157 21.62 -9.88 5.41
N GLU A 158 21.31 -9.67 6.68
CA GLU A 158 20.68 -10.68 7.55
C GLU A 158 19.28 -11.06 7.05
N THR A 159 18.55 -10.09 6.52
CA THR A 159 17.19 -10.29 5.98
C THR A 159 17.16 -10.47 4.47
N ALA A 160 18.30 -10.73 3.82
CA ALA A 160 18.40 -10.80 2.36
C ALA A 160 17.33 -11.70 1.72
N LEU A 161 16.98 -12.82 2.37
CA LEU A 161 16.01 -13.80 1.88
C LEU A 161 14.62 -13.71 2.51
N THR A 162 14.37 -12.74 3.40
CA THR A 162 13.11 -12.65 4.16
C THR A 162 12.48 -11.26 4.15
N LEU A 163 13.23 -10.22 3.78
CA LEU A 163 12.78 -8.83 3.82
C LEU A 163 11.54 -8.60 2.96
N THR A 164 11.41 -9.27 1.81
CA THR A 164 10.23 -9.10 0.93
C THR A 164 8.95 -9.61 1.60
N LYS A 165 9.05 -10.70 2.39
CA LYS A 165 7.91 -11.20 3.17
C LYS A 165 7.55 -10.24 4.30
N SER A 166 8.54 -9.71 5.01
CA SER A 166 8.34 -8.74 6.10
C SER A 166 7.75 -7.43 5.58
N SER A 167 8.28 -6.92 4.47
CA SER A 167 7.81 -5.68 3.85
C SER A 167 6.40 -5.83 3.27
N THR A 168 6.04 -7.01 2.74
CA THR A 168 4.66 -7.29 2.30
C THR A 168 3.67 -7.21 3.47
N LYS A 169 4.04 -7.73 4.65
CA LYS A 169 3.19 -7.60 5.86
C LYS A 169 3.05 -6.15 6.29
N ALA A 170 4.15 -5.39 6.27
CA ALA A 170 4.13 -3.95 6.55
C ALA A 170 3.31 -3.17 5.53
N ALA A 171 3.32 -3.55 4.25
CA ALA A 171 2.49 -2.95 3.22
C ALA A 171 1.01 -3.13 3.54
N VAL A 172 0.58 -4.34 3.92
CA VAL A 172 -0.79 -4.59 4.37
C VAL A 172 -1.12 -3.79 5.63
N ALA A 173 -0.22 -3.73 6.60
CA ALA A 173 -0.42 -2.91 7.81
C ALA A 173 -0.57 -1.41 7.49
N SER A 174 0.13 -0.93 6.45
CA SER A 174 0.11 0.47 6.02
C SER A 174 -1.26 0.92 5.49
N ILE A 175 -2.11 -0.03 5.07
CA ILE A 175 -3.51 0.22 4.69
C ILE A 175 -4.30 0.78 5.87
N PHE A 176 -4.00 0.30 7.08
CA PHE A 176 -4.70 0.68 8.30
C PHE A 176 -3.98 1.78 9.08
N SER A 177 -2.65 1.79 9.05
CA SER A 177 -1.86 2.81 9.75
C SER A 177 -0.41 2.85 9.24
N LYS A 178 0.03 4.04 8.82
CA LYS A 178 1.45 4.32 8.50
C LYS A 178 2.36 3.96 9.67
N GLN A 179 1.99 4.38 10.90
CA GLN A 179 2.81 4.13 12.08
C GLN A 179 2.94 2.65 12.42
N LYS A 180 1.86 1.87 12.27
CA LYS A 180 1.94 0.41 12.48
C LYS A 180 2.90 -0.24 11.48
N ALA A 181 2.89 0.20 10.23
CA ALA A 181 3.81 -0.29 9.21
C ALA A 181 5.26 0.12 9.53
N ILE A 182 5.51 1.36 9.97
CA ILE A 182 6.85 1.81 10.42
C ILE A 182 7.32 0.92 11.55
N ASN A 183 6.51 0.75 12.61
CA ASN A 183 6.88 -0.08 13.75
C ASN A 183 7.17 -1.53 13.36
N GLN A 184 6.54 -2.08 12.32
CA GLN A 184 6.88 -3.40 11.80
C GLN A 184 8.24 -3.42 11.11
N MET A 185 8.59 -2.38 10.37
CA MET A 185 9.90 -2.25 9.73
C MET A 185 11.00 -1.94 10.76
N THR A 186 10.74 -1.14 11.80
CA THR A 186 11.70 -0.94 12.88
C THR A 186 11.93 -2.24 13.67
N LYS A 187 10.90 -3.07 13.86
CA LYS A 187 11.01 -4.36 14.56
C LYS A 187 11.90 -5.39 13.85
N ILE A 188 12.12 -5.26 12.55
CA ILE A 188 13.09 -6.11 11.84
C ILE A 188 14.53 -5.58 11.96
N GLY A 189 14.72 -4.44 12.64
CA GLY A 189 16.02 -3.84 12.93
C GLY A 189 16.36 -2.59 12.11
N LEU A 190 15.51 -2.18 11.16
CA LEU A 190 15.77 -0.98 10.38
C LEU A 190 15.63 0.29 11.24
N SER A 191 16.44 1.29 10.95
CA SER A 191 16.31 2.62 11.53
C SER A 191 14.93 3.22 11.23
N ASP A 192 14.46 4.14 12.08
CA ASP A 192 13.14 4.77 11.90
C ASP A 192 13.05 5.51 10.55
N LYS A 193 14.08 6.29 10.20
CA LYS A 193 14.11 7.01 8.93
C LYS A 193 14.15 6.07 7.72
N CYS A 194 14.90 4.97 7.77
CA CYS A 194 14.89 3.96 6.70
C CYS A 194 13.52 3.26 6.59
N SER A 195 12.90 2.95 7.73
CA SER A 195 11.56 2.38 7.82
C SER A 195 10.51 3.31 7.19
N GLU A 196 10.63 4.63 7.37
CA GLU A 196 9.77 5.60 6.70
C GLU A 196 9.90 5.58 5.17
N CYS A 197 11.13 5.46 4.63
CA CYS A 197 11.34 5.32 3.19
C CYS A 197 10.66 4.05 2.65
N TRP A 198 10.81 2.92 3.34
CA TRP A 198 10.17 1.66 2.98
C TRP A 198 8.65 1.74 3.00
N VAL A 199 8.06 2.31 4.05
CA VAL A 199 6.60 2.48 4.13
C VAL A 199 6.10 3.45 3.07
N GLY A 200 6.88 4.50 2.76
CA GLY A 200 6.61 5.40 1.63
C GLY A 200 6.55 4.65 0.30
N ASN A 201 7.51 3.75 0.05
CA ASN A 201 7.52 2.85 -1.12
C ASN A 201 6.24 2.00 -1.18
N MET A 202 5.92 1.29 -0.10
CA MET A 202 4.76 0.41 -0.02
C MET A 202 3.45 1.14 -0.28
N GLN A 203 3.26 2.31 0.36
CA GLN A 203 2.06 3.11 0.15
C GLN A 203 1.96 3.63 -1.29
N ASN A 204 3.08 3.88 -1.97
CA ASN A 204 3.08 4.25 -3.38
C ASN A 204 2.69 3.08 -4.27
N THR A 205 3.18 1.89 -3.96
CA THR A 205 2.83 0.65 -4.66
C THR A 205 1.37 0.29 -4.46
N LEU A 206 0.81 0.51 -3.27
CA LEU A 206 -0.63 0.37 -3.03
C LEU A 206 -1.49 1.38 -3.81
N VAL A 207 -0.95 2.53 -4.21
CA VAL A 207 -1.70 3.49 -5.04
C VAL A 207 -1.65 3.09 -6.51
N HIS A 208 -0.47 2.74 -7.01
CA HIS A 208 -0.22 2.60 -8.45
C HIS A 208 -0.36 1.15 -8.95
N CYS A 209 -0.08 0.20 -8.07
CA CYS A 209 0.09 -1.21 -8.41
C CYS A 209 -0.89 -2.13 -7.67
N PHE A 210 -1.87 -1.59 -6.94
CA PHE A 210 -2.82 -2.40 -6.14
C PHE A 210 -3.39 -3.57 -6.93
N TRP A 211 -4.02 -3.29 -8.07
CA TRP A 211 -4.66 -4.33 -8.88
C TRP A 211 -3.66 -5.34 -9.45
N THR A 212 -2.51 -4.85 -9.95
CA THR A 212 -1.43 -5.69 -10.46
C THR A 212 -0.87 -6.61 -9.37
N CYS A 213 -0.75 -6.13 -8.13
CA CYS A 213 -0.21 -6.88 -7.00
C CYS A 213 -1.26 -7.71 -6.24
N ALA A 214 -2.55 -7.37 -6.35
CA ALA A 214 -3.63 -8.14 -5.76
C ALA A 214 -3.86 -9.45 -6.53
N PHE A 215 -3.82 -9.37 -7.87
CA PHE A 215 -4.14 -10.48 -8.77
C PHE A 215 -2.93 -11.07 -9.52
N GLY A 216 -1.79 -10.39 -9.52
CA GLY A 216 -0.56 -10.92 -10.09
C GLY A 216 0.17 -11.87 -9.15
N SER A 217 1.17 -12.57 -9.69
CA SER A 217 2.08 -13.36 -8.88
C SER A 217 2.86 -12.48 -7.93
N ARG A 218 3.03 -12.99 -6.71
CA ARG A 218 3.95 -12.44 -5.70
C ARG A 218 5.27 -13.19 -5.69
N ALA A 219 5.47 -14.12 -6.63
CA ALA A 219 6.76 -14.75 -6.82
C ALA A 219 7.81 -13.68 -7.13
N SER A 220 9.02 -13.97 -6.68
CA SER A 220 10.19 -13.16 -6.95
C SER A 220 10.50 -13.09 -8.45
N CYS A 221 10.48 -14.25 -9.12
CA CYS A 221 10.75 -14.40 -10.54
C CYS A 221 9.54 -14.99 -11.26
N GLU A 222 9.29 -14.53 -12.49
CA GLU A 222 8.49 -15.20 -13.51
C GLU A 222 9.34 -15.28 -14.79
N ASN A 223 9.71 -16.49 -15.22
CA ASN A 223 10.54 -16.73 -16.42
C ASN A 223 11.87 -15.94 -16.45
N GLY A 224 12.54 -15.82 -15.31
CA GLY A 224 13.82 -15.07 -15.21
C GLY A 224 13.67 -13.55 -15.15
N HIS A 225 12.43 -13.03 -15.10
CA HIS A 225 12.13 -11.61 -14.92
C HIS A 225 11.42 -11.37 -13.59
N LEU A 226 11.38 -10.10 -13.15
CA LEU A 226 10.53 -9.71 -12.03
C LEU A 226 9.06 -10.06 -12.34
N SER A 227 8.33 -10.53 -11.33
CA SER A 227 6.87 -10.66 -11.46
C SER A 227 6.23 -9.31 -11.79
N LYS A 228 5.05 -9.35 -12.41
CA LYS A 228 4.32 -8.12 -12.80
C LYS A 228 4.11 -7.15 -11.63
N CYS A 229 3.90 -7.65 -10.42
CA CYS A 229 3.77 -6.82 -9.22
C CYS A 229 5.07 -6.10 -8.88
N LEU A 230 6.19 -6.83 -8.80
CA LEU A 230 7.50 -6.27 -8.48
C LEU A 230 7.99 -5.32 -9.57
N GLN A 231 7.71 -5.61 -10.84
CA GLN A 231 8.02 -4.68 -11.92
C GLN A 231 7.24 -3.37 -11.79
N CYS A 232 5.97 -3.43 -11.40
CA CYS A 232 5.17 -2.22 -11.17
C CYS A 232 5.70 -1.40 -9.99
N ASP A 233 6.09 -2.07 -8.89
CA ASP A 233 6.75 -1.43 -7.74
C ASP A 233 8.03 -0.70 -8.17
N GLU A 234 8.90 -1.34 -8.95
CA GLU A 234 10.11 -0.72 -9.48
C GLU A 234 9.79 0.51 -10.34
N ASP A 235 8.83 0.39 -11.26
CA ASP A 235 8.53 1.45 -12.22
C ASP A 235 7.95 2.72 -11.57
N TYR A 236 7.11 2.58 -10.54
CA TYR A 236 6.39 3.72 -9.94
C TYR A 236 6.94 4.17 -8.60
N SER A 237 7.43 3.23 -7.79
CA SER A 237 7.84 3.48 -6.41
C SER A 237 9.36 3.43 -6.24
N GLY A 238 10.06 2.67 -7.10
CA GLY A 238 11.50 2.47 -7.02
C GLY A 238 12.31 3.77 -7.04
N LYS A 239 11.95 4.76 -7.87
CA LYS A 239 12.66 6.06 -7.89
C LYS A 239 12.52 6.81 -6.55
N TYR A 240 11.29 6.96 -6.05
CA TYR A 240 11.04 7.63 -4.77
C TYR A 240 11.77 6.94 -3.62
N PHE A 241 11.69 5.60 -3.58
CA PHE A 241 12.36 4.81 -2.56
C PHE A 241 13.86 5.04 -2.59
N ARG A 242 14.49 5.00 -3.77
CA ARG A 242 15.94 5.18 -3.92
C ARG A 242 16.43 6.57 -3.54
N ASP A 243 15.67 7.61 -3.88
CA ASP A 243 16.04 8.98 -3.54
C ASP A 243 15.92 9.22 -2.01
N CYS A 244 14.98 8.54 -1.34
CA CYS A 244 14.82 8.59 0.12
C CYS A 244 15.85 7.71 0.86
N ALA A 245 15.98 6.45 0.43
CA ALA A 245 16.77 5.43 1.10
C ALA A 245 18.27 5.57 0.82
N GLY A 246 18.65 6.02 -0.38
CA GLY A 246 20.03 5.98 -0.89
C GLY A 246 20.48 4.55 -1.19
N MET A 247 20.56 3.72 -0.15
CA MET A 247 20.90 2.30 -0.26
C MET A 247 19.69 1.42 -0.59
N THR A 248 19.88 0.55 -1.58
CA THR A 248 19.03 -0.62 -1.82
C THR A 248 19.88 -1.88 -1.72
N ARG A 249 19.28 -3.06 -1.51
CA ARG A 249 19.99 -4.35 -1.55
C ARG A 249 20.85 -4.50 -2.82
N ARG A 250 20.29 -4.08 -3.95
CA ARG A 250 20.95 -4.07 -5.26
C ARG A 250 22.19 -3.16 -5.32
N ARG A 251 22.05 -1.90 -4.87
CA ARG A 251 23.15 -0.92 -4.80
C ARG A 251 24.25 -1.32 -3.82
N ALA A 252 23.90 -2.12 -2.82
CA ALA A 252 24.81 -2.62 -1.80
C ALA A 252 25.45 -3.98 -2.16
N GLY A 253 25.24 -4.49 -3.37
CA GLY A 253 25.79 -5.79 -3.81
C GLY A 253 25.22 -6.99 -3.06
N ILE A 254 23.97 -6.91 -2.60
CA ILE A 254 23.31 -7.98 -1.84
C ILE A 254 22.35 -8.73 -2.77
N THR A 255 22.66 -10.00 -3.04
CA THR A 255 21.72 -10.95 -3.63
C THR A 255 20.61 -11.28 -2.64
N SER A 256 19.37 -11.25 -3.11
CA SER A 256 18.20 -11.27 -2.22
C SER A 256 17.10 -12.21 -2.70
N ASP A 257 16.02 -12.32 -1.93
CA ASP A 257 14.78 -13.02 -2.33
C ASP A 257 14.07 -12.38 -3.53
N ILE A 258 14.56 -11.26 -4.09
CA ILE A 258 14.05 -10.64 -5.33
C ILE A 258 14.99 -10.97 -6.51
N CYS A 259 14.39 -11.49 -7.58
CA CYS A 259 15.02 -11.80 -8.86
C CYS A 259 15.67 -10.57 -9.46
N ARG A 260 16.89 -10.70 -9.99
CA ARG A 260 17.58 -9.63 -10.70
C ARG A 260 18.31 -10.20 -11.90
N GLN A 261 18.36 -9.43 -12.97
CA GLN A 261 19.14 -9.79 -14.16
C GLN A 261 20.64 -9.60 -13.91
N ASN A 262 21.48 -10.23 -14.73
CA ASN A 262 22.92 -10.04 -14.66
C ASN A 262 23.29 -8.56 -14.86
N GLY A 263 24.24 -8.06 -14.05
CA GLY A 263 24.66 -6.65 -14.07
C GLY A 263 23.71 -5.67 -13.37
N GLU A 264 22.57 -6.13 -12.86
CA GLU A 264 21.71 -5.28 -12.02
C GLU A 264 22.27 -5.11 -10.61
N ILE A 265 22.86 -6.16 -10.05
CA ILE A 265 23.51 -6.13 -8.74
C ILE A 265 24.93 -5.60 -8.91
N VAL A 266 25.33 -4.68 -8.03
CA VAL A 266 26.69 -4.12 -8.04
C VAL A 266 27.68 -5.20 -7.61
N ASP A 267 28.66 -5.47 -8.47
CA ASP A 267 29.80 -6.33 -8.14
C ASP A 267 30.68 -5.63 -7.10
N LYS A 268 31.15 -6.37 -6.10
CA LYS A 268 32.06 -5.88 -5.04
C LYS A 268 33.48 -6.29 -5.29
#